data_AF-A0A967WTE5-F1
#
_entry.id   AF-A0A967WTE5-F1
#
_cell.length_a   1.000
_cell.length_b   1.000
_cell.length_c   1.000
_cell.angle_alpha   90.00
_cell.angle_beta   90.00
_cell.angle_gamma   90.00
#
_symmetry.space_group_name_H-M   'P 1'
#
loop_
_entity.id
_entity.type
_entity.pdbx_description
1 polymer ?
#
loop_
_entity_poly.entity_id
_entity_poly.type
_entity_poly.pdbx_seq_one_letter_code
_entity_poly.pdbx_strand_id
1 'polypeptide(L)'
;AVIEIVEAALLDNPPVAVKSGLRRAQGGILFIPNIHRFFGGVVHAQFPKAEKPLQKAFFDEQVAIIGTTTESDYKNRLQESPAVVEHSHVLRVPPAS
;
A
#
# COMPACT_ATOMS: atom_id res chain seq x y z
N ALA A 1 -10.42 -12.97 -4.74
CA ALA A 1 -11.33 -11.93 -4.18
C ALA A 1 -10.58 -10.60 -4.09
N VAL A 2 -11.28 -9.47 -4.13
CA VAL A 2 -10.69 -8.14 -3.87
C VAL A 2 -11.03 -7.76 -2.44
N ILE A 3 -10.01 -7.43 -1.65
CA ILE A 3 -10.13 -7.04 -0.25
C ILE A 3 -9.65 -5.61 -0.11
N GLU A 4 -10.41 -4.79 0.61
CA GLU A 4 -10.00 -3.47 1.06
C GLU A 4 -9.93 -3.45 2.59
N ILE A 5 -8.94 -2.75 3.14
CA ILE A 5 -8.83 -2.56 4.59
C ILE A 5 -9.77 -1.43 5.00
N VAL A 6 -10.67 -1.72 5.94
CA VAL A 6 -11.56 -0.70 6.48
C VAL A 6 -10.78 0.38 7.24
N GLU A 7 -11.08 1.64 6.95
CA GLU A 7 -10.38 2.80 7.52
C GLU A 7 -10.38 2.79 9.05
N ALA A 8 -11.50 2.41 9.68
CA ALA A 8 -11.59 2.34 11.14
C ALA A 8 -10.55 1.38 11.76
N ALA A 9 -10.22 0.27 11.07
CA ALA A 9 -9.20 -0.66 11.55
C ALA A 9 -7.78 -0.09 11.40
N LEU A 10 -7.54 0.74 10.38
CA LEU A 10 -6.27 1.46 10.23
C LEU A 10 -6.07 2.48 11.35
N LEU A 11 -7.14 3.17 11.77
CA LEU A 11 -7.08 4.13 12.88
C LEU A 11 -6.85 3.46 14.23
N ASP A 12 -7.42 2.27 14.45
CA ASP A 12 -7.25 1.50 15.69
C ASP A 12 -5.85 0.88 15.79
N ASN A 13 -5.46 0.06 14.81
CA ASN A 13 -4.14 -0.59 14.80
C ASN A 13 -3.66 -0.88 13.36
N PRO A 14 -2.91 0.07 12.73
CA PRO A 14 -2.54 -0.05 11.32
C PRO A 14 -1.73 -1.33 10.99
N PRO A 15 -0.69 -1.72 11.77
CA PRO A 15 0.04 -2.96 11.49
C PRO A 15 -0.82 -4.22 11.52
N VAL A 16 -1.78 -4.31 12.47
CA VAL A 16 -2.69 -5.44 12.58
C VAL A 16 -3.69 -5.44 11.43
N ALA A 17 -4.23 -4.27 11.07
CA ALA A 17 -5.15 -4.12 9.96
C ALA A 17 -4.53 -4.54 8.63
N VAL A 18 -3.29 -4.11 8.34
CA VAL A 18 -2.55 -4.53 7.14
C VAL A 18 -2.31 -6.04 7.13
N LYS A 19 -1.83 -6.63 8.22
CA LYS A 19 -1.63 -8.09 8.30
C LYS A 19 -2.92 -8.88 8.10
N SER A 20 -4.03 -8.40 8.68
CA SER A 20 -5.35 -9.02 8.51
C SER A 20 -5.85 -8.91 7.07
N GLY A 21 -5.67 -7.75 6.44
CA GLY A 21 -5.98 -7.51 5.03
C GLY A 21 -5.22 -8.46 4.11
N LEU A 22 -3.89 -8.54 4.28
CA LEU A 22 -3.03 -9.46 3.52
C LEU A 22 -3.47 -10.92 3.69
N ARG A 23 -3.75 -11.36 4.93
CA ARG A 23 -4.23 -12.73 5.18
C ARG A 23 -5.54 -13.02 4.48
N ARG A 24 -6.48 -12.07 4.50
CA ARG A 24 -7.79 -12.22 3.83
C ARG A 24 -7.67 -12.20 2.31
N ALA A 25 -6.63 -11.55 1.77
CA ALA A 25 -6.37 -11.40 0.36
C ALA A 25 -5.48 -12.52 -0.23
N GLN A 26 -5.10 -13.54 0.55
CA GLN A 26 -4.31 -14.68 0.06
C GLN A 26 -4.96 -15.31 -1.19
N GLY A 27 -4.14 -15.51 -2.23
CA GLY A 27 -4.59 -15.97 -3.54
C GLY A 27 -5.45 -14.96 -4.32
N GLY A 28 -5.44 -13.69 -3.90
CA GLY A 28 -6.30 -12.63 -4.43
C GLY A 28 -5.63 -11.26 -4.43
N ILE A 29 -6.45 -10.21 -4.32
CA ILE A 29 -6.02 -8.82 -4.44
C ILE A 29 -6.26 -8.10 -3.12
N LEU A 30 -5.25 -7.40 -2.62
CA LEU A 30 -5.39 -6.36 -1.61
C LEU A 30 -5.41 -5.00 -2.33
N PHE A 31 -6.56 -4.33 -2.33
CA PHE A 31 -6.71 -2.98 -2.83
C PHE A 31 -6.42 -1.97 -1.70
N ILE A 32 -5.52 -1.02 -1.98
CA ILE A 32 -5.07 -0.01 -1.02
C ILE A 32 -5.26 1.38 -1.62
N PRO A 33 -6.38 2.07 -1.30
CA PRO A 33 -6.54 3.45 -1.70
C PRO A 33 -5.51 4.33 -1.00
N ASN A 34 -4.96 5.32 -1.71
CA ASN A 34 -3.99 6.27 -1.16
C ASN A 34 -2.79 5.58 -0.48
N ILE A 35 -2.15 4.64 -1.17
CA ILE A 35 -1.08 3.79 -0.63
C ILE A 35 0.10 4.59 -0.06
N HIS A 36 0.33 5.81 -0.54
CA HIS A 36 1.35 6.73 0.00
C HIS A 36 1.19 7.04 1.50
N ARG A 37 0.00 6.83 2.09
CA ARG A 37 -0.25 7.00 3.53
C ARG A 37 0.58 6.06 4.40
N PHE A 38 1.11 4.97 3.82
CA PHE A 38 1.93 3.99 4.50
C PHE A 38 3.44 4.19 4.31
N PHE A 39 3.87 5.12 3.45
CA PHE A 39 5.27 5.28 3.04
C PHE A 39 5.78 6.71 3.25
N GLY A 40 7.10 6.86 3.26
CA GLY A 40 7.78 8.13 3.55
C GLY A 40 8.17 8.31 5.02
N GLY A 41 8.28 7.20 5.76
CA GLY A 41 8.77 7.18 7.14
C GLY A 41 7.89 7.98 8.12
N VAL A 42 8.43 8.26 9.30
CA VAL A 42 7.71 8.94 10.40
C VAL A 42 7.29 10.38 10.03
N VAL A 43 7.95 10.99 9.05
CA VAL A 43 7.71 12.38 8.66
C VAL A 43 6.51 12.51 7.72
N HIS A 44 6.36 11.60 6.75
CA HIS A 44 5.36 11.75 5.68
C HIS A 44 4.26 10.69 5.70
N ALA A 45 4.49 9.53 6.33
CA ALA A 45 3.48 8.49 6.41
C ALA A 45 2.43 8.84 7.49
N GLN A 46 1.16 8.63 7.17
CA GLN A 46 0.09 8.65 8.16
C GLN A 46 0.09 7.39 9.03
N PHE A 47 0.54 6.26 8.48
CA PHE A 47 0.61 4.97 9.17
C PHE A 47 2.02 4.39 9.16
N PRO A 48 3.04 5.09 9.72
CA PRO A 48 4.44 4.69 9.59
C PRO A 48 4.74 3.31 10.17
N LYS A 49 3.98 2.88 11.20
CA LYS A 49 4.14 1.55 11.81
C LYS A 49 3.71 0.40 10.87
N ALA A 50 2.87 0.68 9.87
CA ALA A 50 2.40 -0.29 8.90
C ALA A 50 3.23 -0.33 7.62
N GLU A 51 4.25 0.53 7.48
CA GLU A 51 5.14 0.52 6.32
C GLU A 51 5.84 -0.84 6.16
N LYS A 52 6.50 -1.33 7.22
CA LYS A 52 7.25 -2.60 7.19
C LYS A 52 6.41 -3.83 6.81
N PRO A 53 5.23 -4.10 7.40
CA PRO A 53 4.42 -5.24 6.96
C PRO A 53 3.93 -5.09 5.52
N LEU A 54 3.69 -3.87 5.04
CA LEU A 54 3.30 -3.64 3.65
C LEU A 54 4.48 -3.85 2.69
N GLN A 55 5.67 -3.31 3.01
CA GLN A 55 6.90 -3.56 2.24
C GLN A 55 7.20 -5.05 2.09
N LYS A 56 7.04 -5.85 3.16
CA LYS A 56 7.23 -7.31 3.09
C LYS A 56 6.30 -7.98 2.08
N ALA A 57 5.08 -7.47 1.91
CA ALA A 57 4.12 -8.04 1.00
C ALA A 57 4.44 -7.78 -0.48
N PHE A 58 5.28 -6.78 -0.80
CA PHE A 58 5.79 -6.60 -2.16
C PHE A 58 6.77 -7.70 -2.60
N PHE A 59 7.35 -8.45 -1.65
CA PHE A 59 8.23 -9.59 -1.93
C PHE A 59 7.49 -10.95 -1.90
N ASP A 60 6.18 -10.94 -1.60
CA ASP A 60 5.37 -12.14 -1.43
C ASP A 60 4.42 -12.29 -2.63
N GLU A 61 4.52 -13.42 -3.35
CA GLU A 61 3.68 -13.71 -4.52
C GLU A 61 2.27 -14.20 -4.16
N GLN A 62 1.95 -14.36 -2.88
CA GLN A 62 0.65 -14.87 -2.42
C GLN A 62 -0.49 -13.85 -2.52
N VAL A 63 -0.18 -12.54 -2.64
CA VAL A 63 -1.18 -11.46 -2.68
C VAL A 63 -0.78 -10.43 -3.73
N ALA A 64 -1.66 -10.17 -4.71
CA ALA A 64 -1.48 -9.04 -5.62
C ALA A 64 -1.90 -7.74 -4.91
N ILE A 65 -1.02 -6.74 -4.86
CA ILE A 65 -1.32 -5.42 -4.28
C ILE A 65 -1.67 -4.46 -5.40
N ILE A 66 -2.82 -3.80 -5.30
CA ILE A 66 -3.19 -2.68 -6.16
C ILE A 66 -3.31 -1.42 -5.29
N GLY A 67 -2.36 -0.50 -5.44
CA GLY A 67 -2.34 0.78 -4.73
C GLY A 67 -2.75 1.94 -5.63
N THR A 68 -3.48 2.91 -5.10
CA THR A 68 -3.71 4.19 -5.79
C THR A 68 -2.95 5.33 -5.12
N THR A 69 -2.52 6.30 -5.90
CA THR A 69 -1.81 7.48 -5.41
C THR A 69 -1.85 8.60 -6.45
N THR A 70 -1.51 9.82 -6.03
CA THR A 70 -1.22 10.94 -6.93
C THR A 70 0.20 10.84 -7.47
N GLU A 71 0.50 11.51 -8.59
CA GLU A 71 1.86 11.57 -9.13
C GLU A 71 2.84 12.26 -8.15
N SER A 72 2.39 13.30 -7.44
CA SER A 72 3.23 14.01 -6.46
C SER A 72 3.58 13.11 -5.28
N ASP A 73 2.61 12.38 -4.73
CA ASP A 73 2.88 11.48 -3.61
C ASP A 73 3.67 10.25 -4.02
N TYR A 74 3.54 9.81 -5.28
CA TYR A 74 4.42 8.78 -5.81
C TYR A 74 5.88 9.23 -5.77
N LYS A 75 6.18 10.39 -6.38
CA LYS A 75 7.56 10.92 -6.45
C LYS A 75 8.17 11.18 -5.09
N ASN A 76 7.37 11.73 -4.17
CA ASN A 76 7.88 12.23 -2.89
C ASN A 76 7.86 11.18 -1.76
N ARG A 77 7.12 10.08 -1.89
CA ARG A 77 6.96 9.11 -0.78
C ARG A 77 7.15 7.65 -1.19
N LEU A 78 6.69 7.26 -2.38
CA LEU A 78 6.72 5.86 -2.82
C LEU A 78 8.01 5.53 -3.58
N GLN A 79 8.48 6.45 -4.42
CA GLN A 79 9.66 6.25 -5.27
C GLN A 79 10.96 6.09 -4.47
N GLU A 80 10.99 6.50 -3.19
CA GLU A 80 12.12 6.28 -2.30
C GLU A 80 12.19 4.84 -1.74
N SER A 81 11.12 4.05 -1.88
CA SER A 81 11.07 2.68 -1.37
C SER A 81 11.51 1.67 -2.44
N PRO A 82 12.64 0.96 -2.26
CA PRO A 82 13.05 -0.08 -3.21
C PRO A 82 12.01 -1.19 -3.35
N ALA A 83 11.34 -1.55 -2.26
CA ALA A 83 10.25 -2.52 -2.26
C ALA A 83 9.12 -2.13 -3.22
N VAL A 84 8.82 -0.83 -3.37
CA VAL A 84 7.80 -0.35 -4.32
C VAL A 84 8.39 -0.27 -5.72
N VAL A 85 9.56 0.35 -5.90
CA VAL A 85 10.12 0.61 -7.24
C VAL A 85 10.54 -0.67 -7.97
N GLU A 86 11.06 -1.65 -7.25
CA GLU A 86 11.60 -2.89 -7.85
C GLU A 86 10.55 -3.99 -8.01
N HIS A 87 9.46 -3.93 -7.23
CA HIS A 87 8.43 -4.99 -7.19
C HIS A 87 7.03 -4.50 -7.53
N SER A 88 6.91 -3.41 -8.29
CA SER A 88 5.61 -2.94 -8.79
C SER A 88 5.68 -2.37 -10.19
N HIS A 89 4.51 -2.25 -10.81
CA HIS A 89 4.35 -1.58 -12.09
C HIS A 89 3.51 -0.32 -11.92
N VAL A 90 4.02 0.81 -12.43
CA VAL A 90 3.31 2.09 -12.39
C VAL A 90 2.43 2.22 -13.63
N LEU A 91 1.11 2.24 -13.43
CA LEU A 91 0.15 2.61 -14.45
C LEU A 91 -0.22 4.10 -14.30
N ARG A 92 0.10 4.92 -15.31
CA ARG A 92 -0.30 6.34 -15.32
C ARG A 92 -1.72 6.47 -15.87
N VAL A 93 -2.61 7.05 -15.08
CA VAL A 93 -4.01 7.27 -15.45
C VAL A 93 -4.18 8.74 -15.86
N PRO A 94 -4.51 9.04 -17.13
CA PRO A 94 -4.77 10.42 -17.56
C PRO A 94 -6.11 10.92 -16.98
N PRO A 95 -6.33 12.25 -16.95
CA PRO A 95 -7.63 12.81 -16.62
C PRO A 95 -8.74 12.23 -17.51
N ALA A 96 -9.95 12.09 -16.94
CA ALA A 96 -11.11 11.72 -17.73
C ALA A 96 -11.41 12.83 -18.76
N SER A 97 -11.64 12.40 -20.00
CA SER A 97 -12.10 13.23 -21.13
C SER A 97 -13.56 13.65 -20.99
#